data_AF-Q8VHV3-F1
#
_entry.id   AF-Q8VHV3-F1
#
_cell.length_a   1.000
_cell.length_b   1.000
_cell.length_c   1.000
_cell.angle_alpha   90.00
_cell.angle_beta   90.00
_cell.angle_gamma   90.00
#
_symmetry.space_group_name_H-M   'P 1'
#
loop_
_entity.id
_entity.type
_entity.pdbx_description
1 polymer ?
#
loop_
_entity_poly.entity_id
_entity_poly.type
_entity_poly.pdbx_seq_one_letter_code
_entity_poly.pdbx_strand_id
1 'polypeptide(L)'
;SLASNVSDNGYRECLANGSWAARVNYSECQEILNEEKKSKVHYHIAVIINYLGHCISLVALLVAFVLFLRLRSIRCLRNIIH
;
A
#
# COMPACT_ATOMS: atom_id res chain seq x y z
N SER A 1 -2.11 -14.30 -18.98
CA SER A 1 -3.07 -15.40 -18.84
C SER A 1 -3.14 -15.78 -17.37
N LEU A 2 -4.07 -15.18 -16.63
CA LEU A 2 -4.26 -15.50 -15.22
C LEU A 2 -5.13 -16.75 -15.15
N ALA A 3 -4.48 -17.92 -15.05
CA ALA A 3 -5.18 -19.15 -14.73
C ALA A 3 -5.61 -19.06 -13.26
N SER A 4 -6.84 -18.62 -13.00
CA SER A 4 -7.49 -18.88 -11.73
C SER A 4 -7.63 -20.40 -11.61
N ASN A 5 -6.75 -21.04 -10.85
CA ASN A 5 -6.89 -22.44 -10.44
C ASN A 5 -8.17 -22.54 -9.59
N VAL A 6 -9.31 -22.75 -10.25
CA VAL A 6 -10.56 -23.07 -9.57
C VAL A 6 -10.55 -24.56 -9.26
N SER A 7 -9.76 -24.94 -8.25
CA SER A 7 -9.89 -26.25 -7.59
C SER A 7 -10.75 -26.18 -6.34
N ASP A 8 -11.40 -25.03 -6.12
CA ASP A 8 -12.23 -24.73 -4.96
C ASP A 8 -13.69 -25.09 -5.29
N ASN A 9 -13.98 -26.40 -5.33
CA ASN A 9 -15.31 -26.92 -5.63
C ASN A 9 -16.06 -27.18 -4.31
N GLY A 10 -16.95 -26.28 -3.93
CA GLY A 10 -17.90 -26.52 -2.84
C GLY A 10 -18.90 -27.62 -3.22
N TYR A 11 -18.95 -28.71 -2.45
CA TYR A 11 -19.89 -29.80 -2.70
C TYR A 11 -21.20 -29.59 -1.92
N ARG A 12 -22.34 -29.69 -2.63
CA ARG A 12 -23.67 -29.69 -2.01
C ARG A 12 -24.42 -30.95 -2.43
N GLU A 13 -24.79 -31.77 -1.46
CA GLU A 13 -25.56 -32.98 -1.72
C GLU A 13 -27.03 -32.65 -2.02
N CYS A 14 -27.62 -33.39 -2.98
CA CYS A 14 -29.06 -33.38 -3.25
C CYS A 14 -29.68 -34.58 -2.54
N LEU A 15 -30.68 -34.33 -1.71
CA LEU A 15 -31.41 -35.35 -0.95
C LEU A 15 -32.32 -36.12 -1.90
N ALA A 16 -32.57 -37.40 -1.60
CA ALA A 16 -33.44 -38.27 -2.41
C ALA A 16 -34.88 -37.76 -2.59
N ASN A 17 -35.29 -36.78 -1.77
CA ASN A 17 -36.58 -36.10 -1.84
C ASN A 17 -36.58 -34.89 -2.82
N GLY A 18 -35.49 -34.72 -3.60
CA GLY A 18 -35.34 -33.64 -4.59
C GLY A 18 -35.00 -32.27 -4.00
N SER A 19 -34.62 -32.19 -2.72
CA SER A 19 -34.23 -30.94 -2.05
C SER A 19 -32.73 -30.91 -1.75
N TRP A 20 -32.14 -29.73 -1.74
CA TRP A 20 -30.72 -29.59 -1.44
C TRP A 20 -30.46 -29.66 0.07
N ALA A 21 -29.35 -30.28 0.47
CA ALA A 21 -28.94 -30.24 1.87
C ALA A 21 -28.73 -28.80 2.36
N ALA A 22 -29.04 -28.58 3.63
CA ALA A 22 -29.00 -27.26 4.26
C ALA A 22 -27.57 -26.72 4.40
N ARG A 23 -26.55 -27.59 4.41
CA ARG A 23 -25.14 -27.20 4.53
C ARG A 23 -24.37 -27.60 3.28
N VAL A 24 -23.54 -26.68 2.80
CA VAL A 24 -22.57 -26.91 1.72
C VAL A 24 -21.23 -27.23 2.37
N ASN A 25 -20.52 -28.23 1.85
CA ASN A 25 -19.21 -28.59 2.37
C ASN A 25 -18.13 -27.79 1.63
N TYR A 26 -17.49 -26.88 2.36
CA TYR A 26 -16.39 -26.03 1.90
C TYR A 26 -15.02 -26.54 2.39
N SER A 27 -14.89 -27.84 2.68
CA SER A 27 -13.64 -28.43 3.21
C SER A 27 -12.45 -28.31 2.26
N GLU A 28 -12.72 -28.26 0.95
CA GLU A 28 -11.71 -28.11 -0.11
C GLU A 28 -11.37 -26.64 -0.41
N CYS A 29 -11.98 -25.70 0.31
CA CYS A 29 -11.85 -24.27 0.05
C CYS A 29 -10.74 -23.68 0.90
N GLN A 30 -9.71 -23.11 0.27
CA GLN A 30 -8.56 -22.57 0.99
C GLN A 30 -8.76 -21.08 1.29
N GLU A 31 -8.58 -20.68 2.55
CA GLU A 31 -8.80 -19.30 2.98
C GLU A 31 -7.86 -18.31 2.25
N ILE A 32 -8.46 -17.40 1.47
CA ILE A 32 -7.79 -16.29 0.75
C ILE A 32 -7.16 -15.26 1.71
N LEU A 33 -7.35 -15.44 3.03
CA LEU A 33 -6.89 -14.54 4.09
C LEU A 33 -5.36 -14.41 4.16
N ASN A 34 -4.61 -15.45 3.74
CA ASN A 34 -3.14 -15.42 3.77
C ASN A 34 -2.53 -14.52 2.67
N GLU A 35 -3.16 -14.46 1.49
CA GLU A 35 -2.74 -13.58 0.39
C GLU A 35 -3.05 -12.11 0.74
N GLU A 36 -4.20 -11.84 1.36
CA GLU A 36 -4.55 -10.50 1.85
C GLU A 36 -3.55 -10.01 2.92
N LYS A 37 -3.21 -10.86 3.89
CA LYS A 37 -2.20 -10.54 4.92
C LYS A 37 -0.82 -10.24 4.32
N LYS A 38 -0.38 -11.04 3.34
CA LYS A 38 0.91 -10.85 2.67
C LYS A 38 0.97 -9.53 1.89
N SER A 39 -0.12 -9.18 1.21
CA SER A 39 -0.30 -7.91 0.51
C SER A 39 -0.27 -6.70 1.46
N LYS A 40 -0.93 -6.81 2.62
CA LYS A 40 -1.00 -5.76 3.63
C LYS A 40 0.38 -5.40 4.22
N VAL A 41 1.25 -6.40 4.43
CA VAL A 41 2.61 -6.16 4.96
C VAL A 41 3.50 -5.47 3.92
N HIS A 42 3.45 -5.90 2.65
CA HIS A 42 4.22 -5.26 1.58
C HIS A 42 3.76 -3.82 1.33
N TYR A 43 2.45 -3.58 1.41
CA TYR A 43 1.87 -2.25 1.33
C TYR A 43 2.38 -1.33 2.45
N HIS A 44 2.46 -1.83 3.69
CA HIS A 44 2.91 -1.04 4.82
C HIS A 44 4.37 -0.58 4.67
N ILE A 45 5.23 -1.43 4.13
CA ILE A 45 6.64 -1.11 3.86
C ILE A 45 6.74 -0.05 2.76
N ALA A 46 5.98 -0.19 1.67
CA ALA A 46 5.95 0.78 0.57
C ALA A 46 5.50 2.17 1.05
N VAL A 47 4.46 2.23 1.89
CA VAL A 47 3.97 3.50 2.46
C VAL A 47 5.01 4.16 3.36
N ILE A 48 5.71 3.39 4.20
CA ILE A 48 6.75 3.93 5.09
C ILE A 48 7.90 4.53 4.27
N ILE A 49 8.40 3.82 3.26
CA ILE A 49 9.49 4.30 2.39
C ILE A 49 9.06 5.58 1.65
N ASN A 50 7.85 5.59 1.10
CA ASN A 50 7.30 6.76 0.42
C ASN A 50 7.21 7.98 1.36
N TYR A 51 6.69 7.78 2.57
CA TYR A 51 6.56 8.84 3.56
C TYR A 51 7.92 9.41 3.98
N LEU A 52 8.89 8.54 4.31
CA LEU A 52 10.25 8.96 4.69
C LEU A 52 10.93 9.73 3.55
N GLY A 53 10.81 9.25 2.31
CA GLY A 53 11.37 9.94 1.14
C GLY A 53 10.78 11.33 0.94
N HIS A 54 9.46 11.48 1.13
CA HIS A 54 8.80 12.78 1.05
C HIS A 54 9.23 13.73 2.17
N CYS A 55 9.32 13.26 3.42
CA CYS A 55 9.81 14.08 4.52
C CYS A 55 11.23 14.60 4.27
N ILE A 56 12.15 13.75 3.82
CA ILE A 56 13.54 14.14 3.51
C ILE A 56 13.59 15.14 2.36
N SER A 57 12.81 14.91 1.30
CA SER A 57 12.73 15.81 0.15
C SER A 57 12.22 17.20 0.53
N LEU A 58 11.19 17.28 1.36
CA LEU A 58 10.64 18.54 1.85
C LEU A 58 11.66 19.29 2.72
N VAL A 59 12.35 18.59 3.64
CA VAL A 59 13.40 19.20 4.48
C VAL A 59 14.55 19.74 3.62
N ALA A 60 15.01 18.97 2.62
CA ALA A 60 16.07 19.40 1.73
C ALA A 60 15.68 20.68 0.95
N LEU A 61 14.45 20.72 0.42
CA LEU A 61 13.93 21.89 -0.28
C LEU A 61 13.83 23.12 0.63
N LEU A 62 13.34 22.94 1.87
CA LEU A 62 13.27 24.02 2.85
C LEU A 62 14.65 24.59 3.17
N VAL A 63 15.65 23.73 3.41
CA VAL A 63 17.03 24.15 3.68
C VAL A 63 17.59 24.92 2.49
N ALA A 64 17.40 24.43 1.26
CA ALA A 64 17.86 25.11 0.05
C ALA A 64 17.21 26.50 -0.10
N PHE A 65 15.91 26.61 0.15
CA PHE A 65 15.19 27.88 0.08
C PHE A 65 15.67 28.87 1.14
N VAL A 66 15.86 28.42 2.39
CA VAL A 66 16.39 29.25 3.47
C VAL A 66 17.80 29.75 3.14
N LEU A 67 18.69 28.87 2.66
CA LEU A 67 20.03 29.26 2.22
C LEU A 67 19.99 30.31 1.11
N PHE A 68 19.13 30.11 0.12
CA PHE A 68 18.96 31.07 -0.99
C PHE A 68 18.47 32.44 -0.49
N LEU A 69 17.47 32.46 0.41
CA LEU A 69 16.97 33.70 1.01
C LEU A 69 18.02 34.40 1.87
N ARG A 70 18.75 33.66 2.70
CA ARG A 70 19.82 34.21 3.54
C ARG A 70 20.94 34.81 2.70
N LEU A 71 21.43 34.09 1.69
CA LEU A 71 22.45 34.59 0.78
C LEU A 71 21.98 35.81 -0.02
N ARG A 72 20.74 35.81 -0.50
CA ARG A 72 20.14 36.95 -1.21
C ARG A 72 20.00 38.17 -0.29
N SER A 73 19.54 37.98 0.94
CA SER A 73 19.45 39.05 1.95
C SER A 73 20.82 39.63 2.30
N ILE A 74 21.85 38.78 2.49
CA ILE A 74 23.23 39.22 2.77
C ILE A 74 23.79 40.01 1.58
N ARG A 75 23.58 39.54 0.34
CA ARG A 75 24.02 40.22 -0.88
C ARG A 75 23.32 41.58 -1.04
N CYS A 76 22.02 41.67 -0.80
CA CYS A 76 21.27 42.92 -0.88
C CYS A 76 21.67 43.91 0.23
N LEU A 77 21.82 43.45 1.48
CA LEU A 77 22.21 44.32 2.60
C LEU A 77 23.63 44.87 2.42
N ARG A 78 24.57 44.02 1.99
CA ARG A 78 25.95 44.43 1.69
C ARG A 78 26.06 45.36 0.48
N ASN A 79 25.12 45.30 -0.47
CA ASN A 79 25.05 46.19 -1.63
C ASN A 79 24.40 47.56 -1.32
N ILE A 80 23.81 47.75 -0.14
CA ILE A 80 23.19 49.04 0.26
C ILE A 80 24.16 49.91 1.05
N ILE A 81 25.12 49.30 1.76
CA ILE A 81 25.99 50.01 2.72
C ILE A 81 27.31 50.48 2.08
N HIS A 82 27.76 49.85 1.01
CA HIS A 82 28.93 50.27 0.20
C HIS A 82 28.44 50.96 -1.07
#